data_AF-A0A2I0KXX3-F1
#
_entry.id   AF-A0A2I0KXX3-F1
#
_cell.length_a   1.000
_cell.length_b   1.000
_cell.length_c   1.000
_cell.angle_alpha   90.00
_cell.angle_beta   90.00
_cell.angle_gamma   90.00
#
_symmetry.space_group_name_H-M   'P 1'
#
loop_
_entity.id
_entity.type
_entity.pdbx_description
1 polymer ?
#
loop_
_entity_poly.entity_id
_entity_poly.type
_entity_poly.pdbx_seq_one_letter_code
_entity_poly.pdbx_strand_id
1 'polypeptide(L)'
;HYIVPELGPEVKFSYASHKVVEEYKEAKSLGVDTVPVLVGPVSYLLLSKPAKGVEKSYPLLSLVEKILPIYKDVVADLKAAGASWIQFDEPTLVMDLTSHQLQAFTHAYAELELDLSGLDVLIETYFADVSAEAYRTLTSLKGVAGFGFDLVRGTKALDLIKGGFPSGKYLFAGVVDGRNIWANDLASSLTTLQSLGGVIGRDKVVVSTSCSLLHTAVDLANETKLDKEIKSWLAFAAQKIVEVNALAKALAGQKDEAFFSANAVAQASRKSSPRVTNEAVQKAAAALRGSDHRRPTNVSARLEAQYKKSNLPILPTTTIGSFPQTIELRKVRREYKANRISEDDYVKAIEEEISKVVKLQEELDIDVLVHGEPE
;
A
#
# COMPACT_ATOMS: atom_id res chain seq x y z
N HIS A 1 1.98 -4.91 5.85
CA HIS A 1 1.66 -6.10 6.66
C HIS A 1 0.40 -5.81 7.46
N TYR A 2 -0.48 -6.79 7.60
CA TYR A 2 -1.67 -6.72 8.43
C TYR A 2 -1.73 -7.98 9.31
N ILE A 3 -2.53 -7.94 10.38
CA ILE A 3 -2.78 -9.11 11.22
C ILE A 3 -3.88 -9.94 10.55
N VAL A 4 -3.55 -11.13 10.08
CA VAL A 4 -4.48 -12.01 9.36
C VAL A 4 -5.59 -12.48 10.32
N PRO A 5 -6.87 -12.20 10.05
CA PRO A 5 -7.95 -12.72 10.89
C PRO A 5 -8.02 -14.25 10.80
N GLU A 6 -8.16 -14.90 11.96
CA GLU A 6 -8.26 -16.35 12.09
C GLU A 6 -9.69 -16.75 12.41
N LEU A 7 -10.37 -17.39 11.48
CA LEU A 7 -11.82 -17.63 11.56
C LEU A 7 -12.15 -19.12 11.46
N GLY A 8 -13.33 -19.50 11.95
CA GLY A 8 -13.82 -20.86 11.92
C GLY A 8 -15.32 -20.92 12.16
N PRO A 9 -15.96 -22.10 12.03
CA PRO A 9 -17.41 -22.23 12.19
C PRO A 9 -17.90 -21.85 13.59
N GLU A 10 -17.06 -22.01 14.62
CA GLU A 10 -17.39 -21.75 16.03
C GLU A 10 -17.23 -20.27 16.44
N VAL A 11 -16.67 -19.43 15.57
CA VAL A 11 -16.48 -18.01 15.89
C VAL A 11 -17.84 -17.35 16.13
N LYS A 12 -17.96 -16.63 17.25
CA LYS A 12 -19.13 -15.84 17.62
C LYS A 12 -18.82 -14.38 17.34
N PHE A 13 -19.27 -13.90 16.19
CA PHE A 13 -19.13 -12.51 15.82
C PHE A 13 -20.03 -11.64 16.71
N SER A 14 -19.46 -10.54 17.23
CA SER A 14 -20.18 -9.54 18.02
C SER A 14 -19.57 -8.16 17.80
N TYR A 15 -20.39 -7.10 17.89
CA TYR A 15 -19.92 -5.72 17.79
C TYR A 15 -19.16 -5.31 19.08
N ALA A 16 -17.86 -5.63 19.14
CA ALA A 16 -17.05 -5.51 20.37
C ALA A 16 -16.11 -4.29 20.39
N SER A 17 -16.06 -3.50 19.31
CA SER A 17 -15.20 -2.33 19.20
C SER A 17 -15.91 -1.21 18.43
N HIS A 18 -16.13 -0.08 19.09
CA HIS A 18 -16.86 1.07 18.51
C HIS A 18 -15.91 2.15 17.96
N LYS A 19 -14.63 1.81 17.80
CA LYS A 19 -13.55 2.73 17.39
C LYS A 19 -13.95 3.68 16.27
N VAL A 20 -14.55 3.15 15.19
CA VAL A 20 -14.90 3.94 14.00
C VAL A 20 -15.96 5.01 14.30
N VAL A 21 -16.91 4.72 15.19
CA VAL A 21 -17.95 5.67 15.61
C VAL A 21 -17.39 6.68 16.61
N GLU A 22 -16.54 6.23 17.53
CA GLU A 22 -15.85 7.07 18.51
C GLU A 22 -14.95 8.10 17.81
N GLU A 23 -14.14 7.67 16.84
CA GLU A 23 -13.27 8.54 16.04
C GLU A 23 -14.07 9.52 15.16
N TYR A 24 -15.19 9.07 14.57
CA TYR A 24 -16.07 9.97 13.83
C TYR A 24 -16.64 11.08 14.74
N LYS A 25 -17.13 10.71 15.94
CA LYS A 25 -17.66 11.67 16.93
C LYS A 25 -16.58 12.63 17.43
N GLU A 26 -15.36 12.13 17.65
CA GLU A 26 -14.21 12.95 18.03
C GLU A 26 -13.93 14.02 16.97
N ALA A 27 -13.77 13.62 15.70
CA ALA A 27 -13.55 14.56 14.60
C ALA A 27 -14.71 15.56 14.44
N LYS A 28 -15.95 15.08 14.55
CA LYS A 28 -17.15 15.92 14.50
C LYS A 28 -17.18 16.98 15.59
N SER A 29 -16.73 16.64 16.81
CA SER A 29 -16.64 17.57 17.94
C SER A 29 -15.65 18.72 17.69
N LEU A 30 -14.67 18.51 16.82
CA LEU A 30 -13.70 19.52 16.35
C LEU A 30 -14.21 20.31 15.13
N GLY A 31 -15.44 20.06 14.68
CA GLY A 31 -16.03 20.69 13.50
C GLY A 31 -15.55 20.11 12.17
N VAL A 32 -14.92 18.94 12.17
CA VAL A 32 -14.44 18.26 10.97
C VAL A 32 -15.37 17.10 10.65
N ASP A 33 -16.09 17.18 9.53
CA ASP A 33 -16.90 16.06 9.04
C ASP A 33 -16.02 15.10 8.25
N THR A 34 -15.89 13.86 8.73
CA THR A 34 -15.01 12.84 8.14
C THR A 34 -15.79 11.73 7.47
N VAL A 35 -15.18 11.03 6.52
CA VAL A 35 -15.72 9.79 5.96
C VAL A 35 -15.14 8.61 6.75
N PRO A 36 -15.94 7.83 7.50
CA PRO A 36 -15.47 6.63 8.16
C PRO A 36 -15.06 5.56 7.14
N VAL A 37 -13.94 4.90 7.37
CA VAL A 37 -13.39 3.87 6.49
C VAL A 37 -13.44 2.52 7.21
N LEU A 38 -14.00 1.51 6.56
CA LEU A 38 -13.96 0.12 7.01
C LEU A 38 -13.45 -0.80 5.91
N VAL A 39 -12.75 -1.87 6.28
CA VAL A 39 -12.55 -2.99 5.35
C VAL A 39 -13.92 -3.61 5.08
N GLY A 40 -14.27 -3.74 3.81
CA GLY A 40 -15.54 -4.31 3.38
C GLY A 40 -15.69 -5.77 3.80
N PRO A 41 -16.93 -6.25 3.98
CA PRO A 41 -17.20 -7.56 4.58
C PRO A 41 -16.61 -8.71 3.77
N VAL A 42 -16.58 -8.60 2.44
CA VAL A 42 -16.10 -9.70 1.59
C VAL A 42 -14.58 -9.72 1.53
N SER A 43 -13.93 -8.59 1.37
CA SER A 43 -12.46 -8.50 1.46
C SER A 43 -11.94 -8.93 2.82
N TYR A 44 -12.64 -8.59 3.92
CA TYR A 44 -12.29 -9.09 5.26
C TYR A 44 -12.22 -10.62 5.30
N LEU A 45 -13.25 -11.31 4.78
CA LEU A 45 -13.28 -12.78 4.75
C LEU A 45 -12.26 -13.39 3.78
N LEU A 46 -12.06 -12.80 2.61
CA LEU A 46 -11.09 -13.26 1.61
C LEU A 46 -9.64 -13.09 2.08
N LEU A 47 -9.38 -12.08 2.91
CA LEU A 47 -8.07 -11.83 3.54
C LEU A 47 -7.90 -12.54 4.89
N SER A 48 -8.87 -13.35 5.30
CA SER A 48 -8.79 -14.19 6.49
C SER A 48 -8.18 -15.56 6.18
N LYS A 49 -7.88 -16.34 7.22
CA LYS A 49 -7.50 -17.75 7.10
C LYS A 49 -8.28 -18.61 8.09
N PRO A 50 -8.48 -19.92 7.80
CA PRO A 50 -8.98 -20.86 8.79
C PRO A 50 -8.08 -20.89 10.04
N ALA A 51 -8.69 -20.80 11.22
CA ALA A 51 -8.00 -20.89 12.50
C ALA A 51 -7.37 -22.28 12.71
N LYS A 52 -6.45 -22.39 13.67
CA LYS A 52 -5.87 -23.69 14.04
C LYS A 52 -6.97 -24.67 14.46
N GLY A 53 -6.97 -25.87 13.87
CA GLY A 53 -7.98 -26.90 14.12
C GLY A 53 -9.17 -26.87 13.16
N VAL A 54 -9.28 -25.82 12.33
CA VAL A 54 -10.26 -25.76 11.23
C VAL A 54 -9.63 -26.36 9.97
N GLU A 55 -10.43 -27.06 9.17
CA GLU A 55 -9.98 -27.61 7.88
C GLU A 55 -9.47 -26.50 6.95
N LYS A 56 -8.33 -26.70 6.29
CA LYS A 56 -7.74 -25.69 5.39
C LYS A 56 -8.63 -25.33 4.21
N SER A 57 -9.52 -26.24 3.81
CA SER A 57 -10.48 -26.06 2.72
C SER A 57 -11.74 -25.31 3.16
N TYR A 58 -11.88 -24.96 4.45
CA TYR A 58 -13.09 -24.34 4.99
C TYR A 58 -13.43 -23.05 4.24
N PRO A 59 -14.64 -22.92 3.66
CA PRO A 59 -15.00 -21.78 2.84
C PRO A 59 -15.30 -20.57 3.73
N LEU A 60 -14.32 -19.70 3.95
CA LEU A 60 -14.46 -18.52 4.82
C LEU A 60 -15.61 -17.59 4.41
N LEU A 61 -15.93 -17.52 3.11
CA LEU A 61 -17.09 -16.78 2.60
C LEU A 61 -18.43 -17.28 3.15
N SER A 62 -18.52 -18.53 3.63
CA SER A 62 -19.72 -19.03 4.31
C SER A 62 -20.05 -18.29 5.61
N LEU A 63 -19.11 -17.50 6.14
CA LEU A 63 -19.30 -16.68 7.32
C LEU A 63 -19.93 -15.31 7.02
N VAL A 64 -20.21 -14.98 5.75
CA VAL A 64 -20.77 -13.67 5.35
C VAL A 64 -22.04 -13.34 6.14
N GLU A 65 -22.99 -14.27 6.22
CA GLU A 65 -24.25 -14.10 6.98
C GLU A 65 -24.04 -13.81 8.47
N LYS A 66 -22.92 -14.25 9.04
CA LYS A 66 -22.63 -14.05 10.46
C LYS A 66 -21.99 -12.68 10.73
N ILE A 67 -21.36 -12.05 9.75
CA ILE A 67 -20.71 -10.75 9.91
C ILE A 67 -21.60 -9.59 9.47
N LEU A 68 -22.48 -9.78 8.49
CA LEU A 68 -23.33 -8.70 7.98
C LEU A 68 -24.18 -8.02 9.07
N PRO A 69 -24.77 -8.72 10.06
CA PRO A 69 -25.48 -8.06 11.16
C PRO A 69 -24.61 -7.03 11.90
N ILE A 70 -23.31 -7.29 12.09
CA ILE A 70 -22.41 -6.34 12.74
C ILE A 70 -22.15 -5.13 11.85
N TYR A 71 -21.97 -5.33 10.55
CA TYR A 71 -21.83 -4.21 9.61
C TYR A 71 -23.09 -3.33 9.63
N LYS A 72 -24.29 -3.93 9.77
CA LYS A 72 -25.55 -3.19 9.93
C LYS A 72 -25.57 -2.36 11.21
N ASP A 73 -25.18 -2.95 12.34
CA ASP A 73 -25.09 -2.23 13.63
C ASP A 73 -24.12 -1.04 13.56
N VAL A 74 -22.93 -1.25 12.97
CA VAL A 74 -21.93 -0.18 12.77
C VAL A 74 -22.47 0.94 11.89
N VAL A 75 -23.14 0.60 10.78
CA VAL A 75 -23.75 1.58 9.86
C VAL A 75 -24.86 2.36 10.57
N ALA A 76 -25.70 1.69 11.37
CA ALA A 76 -26.74 2.34 12.14
C ALA A 76 -26.15 3.37 13.14
N ASP A 77 -25.10 3.00 13.86
CA ASP A 77 -24.43 3.90 14.80
C ASP A 77 -23.73 5.08 14.12
N LEU A 78 -23.11 4.86 12.95
CA LEU A 78 -22.50 5.93 12.16
C LEU A 78 -23.55 6.92 11.63
N LYS A 79 -24.69 6.44 11.12
CA LYS A 79 -25.82 7.30 10.72
C LYS A 79 -26.36 8.09 11.91
N ALA A 80 -26.53 7.44 13.06
CA ALA A 80 -26.99 8.08 14.29
C ALA A 80 -26.00 9.15 14.79
N ALA A 81 -24.70 8.96 14.57
CA ALA A 81 -23.67 9.94 14.86
C ALA A 81 -23.65 11.13 13.88
N GLY A 82 -24.33 11.00 12.73
CA GLY A 82 -24.46 12.05 11.71
C GLY A 82 -23.57 11.88 10.48
N ALA A 83 -22.94 10.72 10.29
CA ALA A 83 -22.16 10.45 9.09
C ALA A 83 -23.06 10.51 7.85
N SER A 84 -22.60 11.25 6.83
CA SER A 84 -23.29 11.37 5.54
C SER A 84 -22.71 10.43 4.47
N TRP A 85 -21.45 10.03 4.65
CA TRP A 85 -20.72 9.10 3.79
C TRP A 85 -20.08 7.99 4.63
N ILE A 86 -19.85 6.84 4.00
CA ILE A 86 -19.02 5.74 4.49
C ILE A 86 -18.21 5.17 3.34
N GLN A 87 -16.97 4.77 3.61
CA GLN A 87 -16.12 4.06 2.67
C GLN A 87 -15.94 2.60 3.11
N PHE A 88 -16.27 1.66 2.22
CA PHE A 88 -15.87 0.27 2.34
C PHE A 88 -14.72 -0.02 1.38
N ASP A 89 -13.58 -0.39 1.96
CA ASP A 89 -12.42 -0.86 1.20
C ASP A 89 -12.66 -2.30 0.77
N GLU A 90 -12.87 -2.51 -0.53
CA GLU A 90 -12.98 -3.85 -1.14
C GLU A 90 -11.80 -4.14 -2.09
N PRO A 91 -10.54 -4.07 -1.61
CA PRO A 91 -9.36 -4.13 -2.48
C PRO A 91 -9.19 -5.50 -3.14
N THR A 92 -9.80 -6.57 -2.62
CA THR A 92 -9.70 -7.91 -3.24
C THR A 92 -10.37 -7.98 -4.60
N LEU A 93 -11.22 -7.01 -4.97
CA LEU A 93 -11.81 -6.90 -6.32
C LEU A 93 -10.79 -6.67 -7.44
N VAL A 94 -9.53 -6.31 -7.10
CA VAL A 94 -8.42 -6.23 -8.06
C VAL A 94 -7.68 -7.56 -8.26
N MET A 95 -8.06 -8.61 -7.52
CA MET A 95 -7.48 -9.95 -7.62
C MET A 95 -8.20 -10.80 -8.68
N ASP A 96 -7.58 -11.92 -9.05
CA ASP A 96 -8.22 -12.95 -9.86
C ASP A 96 -9.26 -13.71 -9.00
N LEU A 97 -10.50 -13.25 -9.05
CA LEU A 97 -11.62 -13.82 -8.31
C LEU A 97 -12.43 -14.80 -9.17
N THR A 98 -12.86 -15.90 -8.56
CA THR A 98 -13.85 -16.81 -9.15
C THR A 98 -15.24 -16.18 -9.16
N SER A 99 -16.13 -16.66 -10.03
CA SER A 99 -17.51 -16.17 -10.07
C SER A 99 -18.27 -16.36 -8.75
N HIS A 100 -17.95 -17.40 -7.96
CA HIS A 100 -18.52 -17.59 -6.63
C HIS A 100 -18.08 -16.49 -5.65
N GLN A 101 -16.81 -16.09 -5.71
CA GLN A 101 -16.29 -14.98 -4.88
C GLN A 101 -16.91 -13.65 -5.31
N LEU A 102 -17.05 -13.38 -6.61
CA LEU A 102 -17.72 -12.17 -7.11
C LEU A 102 -19.20 -12.11 -6.69
N GLN A 103 -19.91 -13.24 -6.73
CA GLN A 103 -21.29 -13.33 -6.26
C GLN A 103 -21.42 -13.00 -4.77
N ALA A 104 -20.41 -13.29 -3.94
CA ALA A 104 -20.44 -12.93 -2.52
C ALA A 104 -20.50 -11.41 -2.30
N PHE A 105 -19.88 -10.59 -3.17
CA PHE A 105 -20.04 -9.13 -3.13
C PHE A 105 -21.47 -8.73 -3.47
N THR A 106 -22.00 -9.22 -4.59
CA THR A 106 -23.38 -8.94 -4.99
C THR A 106 -24.36 -9.27 -3.87
N HIS A 107 -24.18 -10.43 -3.24
CA HIS A 107 -25.00 -10.88 -2.12
C HIS A 107 -24.85 -9.97 -0.89
N ALA A 108 -23.62 -9.72 -0.43
CA ALA A 108 -23.37 -8.91 0.76
C ALA A 108 -23.97 -7.49 0.65
N TYR A 109 -23.78 -6.82 -0.48
CA TYR A 109 -24.30 -5.46 -0.67
C TYR A 109 -25.80 -5.41 -0.96
N ALA A 110 -26.40 -6.49 -1.50
CA ALA A 110 -27.85 -6.61 -1.56
C ALA A 110 -28.46 -6.73 -0.15
N GLU A 111 -27.87 -7.55 0.72
CA GLU A 111 -28.30 -7.71 2.12
C GLU A 111 -28.12 -6.46 2.98
N LEU A 112 -27.16 -5.59 2.62
CA LEU A 112 -26.92 -4.30 3.29
C LEU A 112 -27.76 -3.16 2.70
N GLU A 113 -28.41 -3.31 1.54
CA GLU A 113 -29.01 -2.19 0.79
C GLU A 113 -29.97 -1.32 1.63
N LEU A 114 -30.88 -1.95 2.38
CA LEU A 114 -31.83 -1.25 3.23
C LEU A 114 -31.13 -0.51 4.38
N ASP A 115 -30.14 -1.13 4.99
CA ASP A 115 -29.37 -0.58 6.10
C ASP A 115 -28.47 0.58 5.65
N LEU A 116 -28.03 0.59 4.39
CA LEU A 116 -27.25 1.68 3.78
C LEU A 116 -28.13 2.85 3.32
N SER A 117 -29.46 2.71 3.31
CA SER A 117 -30.36 3.79 2.89
C SER A 117 -30.16 5.06 3.74
N GLY A 118 -30.07 6.21 3.05
CA GLY A 118 -29.83 7.51 3.68
C GLY A 118 -28.35 7.80 4.01
N LEU A 119 -27.43 6.92 3.62
CA LEU A 119 -25.99 7.09 3.76
C LEU A 119 -25.33 6.88 2.39
N ASP A 120 -24.48 7.81 1.96
CA ASP A 120 -23.74 7.63 0.71
C ASP A 120 -22.58 6.65 0.92
N VAL A 121 -22.54 5.60 0.11
CA VAL A 121 -21.53 4.54 0.24
C VAL A 121 -20.53 4.62 -0.90
N LEU A 122 -19.24 4.68 -0.55
CA LEU A 122 -18.12 4.54 -1.45
C LEU A 122 -17.55 3.12 -1.34
N ILE A 123 -17.41 2.43 -2.46
CA ILE A 123 -16.60 1.20 -2.52
C ILE A 123 -15.25 1.55 -3.15
N GLU A 124 -14.19 1.42 -2.37
CA GLU A 124 -12.83 1.75 -2.81
C GLU A 124 -12.08 0.50 -3.28
N THR A 125 -11.45 0.58 -4.45
CA THR A 125 -10.53 -0.44 -4.97
C THR A 125 -9.17 0.18 -5.28
N TYR A 126 -8.09 -0.55 -5.00
CA TYR A 126 -6.75 -0.01 -5.17
C TYR A 126 -5.67 -1.07 -5.38
N PHE A 127 -4.48 -0.61 -5.78
CA PHE A 127 -3.23 -1.36 -6.02
C PHE A 127 -3.05 -2.01 -7.38
N ALA A 128 -4.11 -2.29 -8.14
CA ALA A 128 -4.04 -2.90 -9.47
C ALA A 128 -5.30 -2.60 -10.32
N ASP A 129 -5.30 -3.09 -11.56
CA ASP A 129 -6.48 -3.06 -12.43
C ASP A 129 -7.62 -3.91 -11.85
N VAL A 130 -8.87 -3.49 -12.08
CA VAL A 130 -10.06 -4.33 -11.88
C VAL A 130 -10.37 -5.08 -13.17
N SER A 131 -10.64 -6.37 -13.09
CA SER A 131 -11.02 -7.17 -14.28
C SER A 131 -12.38 -6.72 -14.83
N ALA A 132 -12.68 -7.01 -16.10
CA ALA A 132 -13.97 -6.64 -16.69
C ALA A 132 -15.17 -7.29 -15.98
N GLU A 133 -15.01 -8.51 -15.44
CA GLU A 133 -16.06 -9.18 -14.67
C GLU A 133 -16.23 -8.53 -13.29
N ALA A 134 -15.13 -8.29 -12.58
CA ALA A 134 -15.16 -7.61 -11.29
C ALA A 134 -15.70 -6.17 -11.40
N TYR A 135 -15.41 -5.46 -12.49
CA TYR A 135 -15.95 -4.13 -12.77
C TYR A 135 -17.47 -4.17 -12.93
N ARG A 136 -18.02 -5.15 -13.65
CA ARG A 136 -19.47 -5.34 -13.77
C ARG A 136 -20.12 -5.66 -12.42
N THR A 137 -19.49 -6.52 -11.62
CA THR A 137 -19.96 -6.81 -10.26
C THR A 137 -19.97 -5.55 -9.41
N LEU A 138 -18.82 -4.86 -9.29
CA LEU A 138 -18.65 -3.64 -8.52
C LEU A 138 -19.67 -2.56 -8.90
N THR A 139 -19.78 -2.24 -10.19
CA THR A 139 -20.65 -1.17 -10.67
C THR A 139 -22.15 -1.48 -10.62
N SER A 140 -22.53 -2.72 -10.28
CA SER A 140 -23.92 -3.15 -10.09
C SER A 140 -24.33 -3.37 -8.63
N LEU A 141 -23.40 -3.16 -7.68
CA LEU A 141 -23.67 -3.32 -6.25
C LEU A 141 -24.78 -2.38 -5.77
N LYS A 142 -25.62 -2.91 -4.90
CA LYS A 142 -26.78 -2.21 -4.31
C LYS A 142 -26.35 -1.29 -3.17
N GLY A 143 -27.10 -0.21 -2.95
CA GLY A 143 -26.78 0.77 -1.90
C GLY A 143 -25.51 1.59 -2.11
N VAL A 144 -24.77 1.43 -3.21
CA VAL A 144 -23.50 2.13 -3.46
C VAL A 144 -23.73 3.48 -4.16
N ALA A 145 -23.17 4.57 -3.62
CA ALA A 145 -23.24 5.92 -4.19
C ALA A 145 -22.05 6.24 -5.10
N GLY A 146 -20.87 5.66 -4.85
CA GLY A 146 -19.68 5.90 -5.65
C GLY A 146 -18.66 4.77 -5.63
N PHE A 147 -17.75 4.81 -6.59
CA PHE A 147 -16.70 3.81 -6.79
C PHE A 147 -15.34 4.48 -6.91
N GLY A 148 -14.36 3.99 -6.14
CA GLY A 148 -12.98 4.43 -6.22
C GLY A 148 -12.09 3.46 -6.98
N PHE A 149 -11.23 4.01 -7.82
CA PHE A 149 -10.28 3.25 -8.63
C PHE A 149 -8.88 3.85 -8.55
N ASP A 150 -7.88 2.99 -8.37
CA ASP A 150 -6.47 3.34 -8.54
C ASP A 150 -6.14 3.58 -10.02
N LEU A 151 -6.01 4.85 -10.40
CA LEU A 151 -5.68 5.26 -11.77
C LEU A 151 -4.18 5.54 -11.95
N VAL A 152 -3.35 5.20 -10.97
CA VAL A 152 -1.88 5.23 -11.07
C VAL A 152 -1.36 3.85 -11.50
N ARG A 153 -1.93 2.78 -10.94
CA ARG A 153 -1.50 1.39 -11.15
C ARG A 153 -2.53 0.57 -11.90
N GLY A 154 -3.81 0.90 -11.74
CA GLY A 154 -4.95 0.28 -12.42
C GLY A 154 -5.43 1.07 -13.64
N THR A 155 -4.52 1.51 -14.51
CA THR A 155 -4.86 2.40 -15.63
C THR A 155 -5.83 1.80 -16.64
N LYS A 156 -5.99 0.46 -16.71
CA LYS A 156 -6.98 -0.17 -17.60
C LYS A 156 -8.42 0.07 -17.14
N ALA A 157 -8.63 0.45 -15.87
CA ALA A 157 -9.94 0.88 -15.40
C ALA A 157 -10.48 2.08 -16.21
N LEU A 158 -9.61 2.92 -16.76
CA LEU A 158 -10.01 4.05 -17.62
C LEU A 158 -10.83 3.59 -18.83
N ASP A 159 -10.43 2.49 -19.48
CA ASP A 159 -11.12 1.98 -20.67
C ASP A 159 -12.48 1.38 -20.29
N LEU A 160 -12.56 0.69 -19.15
CA LEU A 160 -13.82 0.16 -18.61
C LEU A 160 -14.80 1.30 -18.27
N ILE A 161 -14.31 2.35 -17.62
CA ILE A 161 -15.09 3.52 -17.26
C ILE A 161 -15.61 4.25 -18.51
N LYS A 162 -14.76 4.46 -19.51
CA LYS A 162 -15.14 5.06 -20.80
C LYS A 162 -16.12 4.19 -21.60
N GLY A 163 -16.04 2.87 -21.44
CA GLY A 163 -16.96 1.90 -22.04
C GLY A 163 -18.35 1.89 -21.39
N GLY A 164 -18.48 2.39 -20.16
CA GLY A 164 -19.75 2.57 -19.49
C GLY A 164 -19.60 2.71 -17.97
N PHE A 165 -20.21 3.75 -17.42
CA PHE A 165 -20.24 4.01 -15.97
C PHE A 165 -21.69 4.21 -15.51
N PRO A 166 -22.08 3.73 -14.32
CA PRO A 166 -23.47 3.86 -13.85
C PRO A 166 -23.90 5.33 -13.70
N SER A 167 -25.08 5.65 -14.23
CA SER A 167 -25.64 7.00 -14.15
C SER A 167 -25.89 7.43 -12.71
N GLY A 168 -25.57 8.69 -12.40
CA GLY A 168 -25.80 9.32 -11.09
C GLY A 168 -24.80 8.94 -9.99
N LYS A 169 -23.91 7.96 -10.21
CA LYS A 169 -22.89 7.52 -9.26
C LYS A 169 -21.64 8.40 -9.33
N TYR A 170 -20.91 8.49 -8.23
CA TYR A 170 -19.63 9.19 -8.15
C TYR A 170 -18.47 8.29 -8.57
N LEU A 171 -17.50 8.86 -9.29
CA LEU A 171 -16.20 8.27 -9.55
C LEU A 171 -15.14 8.94 -8.67
N PHE A 172 -14.54 8.20 -7.77
CA PHE A 172 -13.36 8.62 -7.02
C PHE A 172 -12.11 8.23 -7.81
N ALA A 173 -11.54 9.21 -8.52
CA ALA A 173 -10.44 9.03 -9.44
C ALA A 173 -9.10 9.11 -8.70
N GLY A 174 -8.53 7.96 -8.34
CA GLY A 174 -7.27 7.83 -7.61
C GLY A 174 -6.04 8.14 -8.46
N VAL A 175 -5.79 9.43 -8.72
CA VAL A 175 -4.71 9.90 -9.62
C VAL A 175 -3.44 10.34 -8.90
N VAL A 176 -3.47 10.52 -7.58
CA VAL A 176 -2.31 10.89 -6.76
C VAL A 176 -1.74 9.65 -6.05
N ASP A 177 -0.51 9.25 -6.37
CA ASP A 177 0.06 7.97 -5.90
C ASP A 177 0.24 7.93 -4.37
N GLY A 178 -0.50 7.05 -3.69
CA GLY A 178 -0.36 6.82 -2.25
C GLY A 178 0.77 5.86 -1.84
N ARG A 179 1.42 5.17 -2.79
CA ARG A 179 2.48 4.18 -2.53
C ARG A 179 3.90 4.64 -2.88
N ASN A 180 4.05 5.88 -3.35
CA ASN A 180 5.34 6.39 -3.77
C ASN A 180 5.51 7.86 -3.41
N ILE A 181 6.77 8.27 -3.33
CA ILE A 181 7.20 9.59 -2.85
C ILE A 181 7.40 10.62 -3.96
N TRP A 182 7.14 10.29 -5.22
CA TRP A 182 7.26 11.24 -6.30
C TRP A 182 6.11 12.26 -6.28
N ALA A 183 6.44 13.52 -6.56
CA ALA A 183 5.46 14.55 -6.85
C ALA A 183 4.65 14.18 -8.10
N ASN A 184 3.34 14.39 -8.04
CA ASN A 184 2.40 14.09 -9.10
C ASN A 184 2.69 14.91 -10.36
N ASP A 185 2.50 14.34 -11.55
CA ASP A 185 2.43 15.11 -12.80
C ASP A 185 1.02 15.71 -12.90
N LEU A 186 0.88 16.96 -12.42
CA LEU A 186 -0.43 17.60 -12.27
C LEU A 186 -1.10 17.83 -13.64
N ALA A 187 -0.32 18.08 -14.69
CA ALA A 187 -0.85 18.30 -16.04
C ALA A 187 -1.43 17.01 -16.62
N SER A 188 -0.70 15.89 -16.48
CA SER A 188 -1.17 14.58 -16.91
C SER A 188 -2.42 14.15 -16.13
N SER A 189 -2.40 14.32 -14.80
CA SER A 189 -3.53 13.95 -13.93
C SER A 189 -4.77 14.79 -14.22
N LEU A 190 -4.63 16.10 -14.43
CA LEU A 190 -5.74 16.98 -14.81
C LEU A 190 -6.35 16.58 -16.16
N THR A 191 -5.52 16.20 -17.13
CA THR A 191 -6.00 15.71 -18.44
C THR A 191 -6.86 14.46 -18.29
N THR A 192 -6.41 13.50 -17.47
CA THR A 192 -7.18 12.29 -17.15
C THR A 192 -8.52 12.64 -16.49
N LEU A 193 -8.51 13.51 -15.49
CA LEU A 193 -9.71 13.95 -14.77
C LEU A 193 -10.72 14.67 -15.68
N GLN A 194 -10.24 15.54 -16.57
CA GLN A 194 -11.09 16.23 -17.55
C GLN A 194 -11.71 15.24 -18.54
N SER A 195 -10.94 14.25 -19.01
CA SER A 195 -11.45 13.19 -19.88
C SER A 195 -12.55 12.38 -19.20
N LEU A 196 -12.41 12.07 -17.91
CA LEU A 196 -13.43 11.35 -17.13
C LEU A 196 -14.68 12.22 -16.89
N GLY A 197 -14.48 13.50 -16.58
CA GLY A 197 -15.57 14.46 -16.41
C GLY A 197 -16.44 14.64 -17.66
N GLY A 198 -15.85 14.49 -18.85
CA GLY A 198 -16.59 14.50 -20.12
C GLY A 198 -17.48 13.27 -20.35
N VAL A 199 -17.18 12.15 -19.70
CA VAL A 199 -17.95 10.89 -19.82
C VAL A 199 -19.04 10.80 -18.75
N ILE A 200 -18.71 11.14 -17.51
CA ILE A 200 -19.56 10.85 -16.34
C ILE A 200 -20.32 12.10 -15.86
N GLY A 201 -19.84 13.28 -16.22
CA GLY A 201 -20.25 14.55 -15.61
C GLY A 201 -19.22 15.02 -14.60
N ARG A 202 -18.83 16.28 -14.71
CA ARG A 202 -17.76 16.89 -13.92
C ARG A 202 -18.07 16.94 -12.42
N ASP A 203 -19.35 17.08 -12.06
CA ASP A 203 -19.86 17.07 -10.69
C ASP A 203 -19.85 15.66 -10.04
N LYS A 204 -19.64 14.62 -10.85
CA LYS A 204 -19.57 13.23 -10.40
C LYS A 204 -18.15 12.68 -10.35
N VAL A 205 -17.13 13.47 -10.69
CA VAL A 205 -15.72 13.08 -10.56
C VAL A 205 -15.12 13.72 -9.31
N VAL A 206 -14.71 12.87 -8.37
CA VAL A 206 -13.98 13.27 -7.16
C VAL A 206 -12.50 12.95 -7.38
N VAL A 207 -11.64 13.94 -7.17
CA VAL A 207 -10.18 13.72 -7.20
C VAL A 207 -9.77 12.99 -5.92
N SER A 208 -9.09 11.86 -6.06
CA SER A 208 -8.66 11.03 -4.93
C SER A 208 -7.18 10.66 -5.03
N THR A 209 -6.66 10.10 -3.94
CA THR A 209 -5.40 9.35 -3.93
C THR A 209 -5.62 7.95 -4.51
N SER A 210 -4.58 7.34 -5.09
CA SER A 210 -4.67 5.99 -5.66
C SER A 210 -4.93 4.88 -4.64
N CYS A 211 -4.60 5.15 -3.38
CA CYS A 211 -4.82 4.31 -2.22
C CYS A 211 -4.55 5.15 -0.97
N SER A 212 -4.69 4.55 0.22
CA SER A 212 -4.32 5.19 1.48
C SER A 212 -2.88 5.72 1.47
N LEU A 213 -2.69 6.94 1.99
CA LEU A 213 -1.37 7.54 2.21
C LEU A 213 -0.57 6.88 3.35
N LEU A 214 -1.11 5.82 3.97
CA LEU A 214 -0.37 4.93 4.90
C LEU A 214 0.95 4.41 4.31
N HIS A 215 1.04 4.31 2.99
CA HIS A 215 2.19 3.74 2.28
C HIS A 215 3.23 4.77 1.83
N THR A 216 3.16 6.00 2.34
CA THR A 216 4.15 7.04 2.09
C THR A 216 4.67 7.66 3.39
N ALA A 217 5.77 8.41 3.30
CA ALA A 217 6.26 9.20 4.41
C ALA A 217 5.28 10.35 4.73
N VAL A 218 5.37 10.90 5.95
CA VAL A 218 4.34 11.83 6.47
C VAL A 218 4.46 13.22 5.85
N ASP A 219 5.59 13.91 6.03
CA ASP A 219 5.75 15.29 5.58
C ASP A 219 7.19 15.57 5.13
N LEU A 220 7.32 16.00 3.87
CA LEU A 220 8.60 16.32 3.24
C LEU A 220 9.28 17.53 3.88
N ALA A 221 8.53 18.42 4.56
CA ALA A 221 9.08 19.57 5.25
C ALA A 221 10.11 19.19 6.34
N ASN A 222 10.02 17.97 6.88
CA ASN A 222 10.94 17.44 7.89
C ASN A 222 12.29 16.98 7.31
N GLU A 223 12.42 16.88 5.99
CA GLU A 223 13.70 16.56 5.36
C GLU A 223 14.61 17.79 5.39
N THR A 224 15.68 17.75 6.18
CA THR A 224 16.62 18.89 6.31
C THR A 224 17.90 18.72 5.52
N LYS A 225 18.20 17.49 5.07
CA LYS A 225 19.47 17.15 4.38
C LYS A 225 19.37 17.06 2.87
N LEU A 226 18.18 16.76 2.32
CA LEU A 226 17.99 16.68 0.87
C LEU A 226 18.14 18.06 0.23
N ASP A 227 18.83 18.10 -0.91
CA ASP A 227 19.00 19.32 -1.71
C ASP A 227 17.66 19.76 -2.33
N LYS A 228 17.60 21.04 -2.72
CA LYS A 228 16.36 21.65 -3.23
C LYS A 228 15.87 21.01 -4.53
N GLU A 229 16.77 20.55 -5.38
CA GLU A 229 16.43 19.94 -6.66
C GLU A 229 15.72 18.60 -6.43
N ILE A 230 16.33 17.69 -5.66
CA ILE A 230 15.68 16.41 -5.31
C ILE A 230 14.37 16.64 -4.59
N LYS A 231 14.34 17.52 -3.57
CA LYS A 231 13.10 17.81 -2.83
C LYS A 231 11.98 18.26 -3.75
N SER A 232 12.27 19.02 -4.80
CA SER A 232 11.25 19.47 -5.75
C SER A 232 10.57 18.33 -6.50
N TRP A 233 11.22 17.17 -6.61
CA TRP A 233 10.69 15.99 -7.30
C TRP A 233 9.81 15.11 -6.40
N LEU A 234 9.76 15.42 -5.09
CA LEU A 234 9.13 14.58 -4.08
C LEU A 234 7.83 15.20 -3.56
N ALA A 235 6.92 14.33 -3.12
CA ALA A 235 5.74 14.66 -2.35
C ALA A 235 5.46 13.52 -1.36
N PHE A 236 5.39 13.84 -0.07
CA PHE A 236 4.98 12.93 0.99
C PHE A 236 3.47 13.11 1.27
N ALA A 237 2.89 12.45 2.28
CA ALA A 237 1.45 12.47 2.52
C ALA A 237 0.87 13.90 2.61
N ALA A 238 1.50 14.78 3.38
CA ALA A 238 1.08 16.17 3.53
C ALA A 238 1.02 16.92 2.18
N GLN A 239 2.05 16.74 1.33
CA GLN A 239 2.10 17.36 0.01
C GLN A 239 1.07 16.73 -0.95
N LYS A 240 0.82 15.42 -0.86
CA LYS A 240 -0.19 14.73 -1.68
C LYS A 240 -1.62 15.22 -1.42
N ILE A 241 -1.93 15.60 -0.18
CA ILE A 241 -3.20 16.26 0.14
C ILE A 241 -3.32 17.60 -0.62
N VAL A 242 -2.23 18.37 -0.70
CA VAL A 242 -2.19 19.62 -1.48
C VAL A 242 -2.35 19.33 -2.97
N GLU A 243 -1.71 18.28 -3.51
CA GLU A 243 -1.85 17.87 -4.91
C GLU A 243 -3.31 17.51 -5.27
N VAL A 244 -3.98 16.70 -4.45
CA VAL A 244 -5.41 16.36 -4.62
C VAL A 244 -6.27 17.63 -4.66
N ASN A 245 -6.07 18.54 -3.71
CA ASN A 245 -6.81 19.80 -3.66
C ASN A 245 -6.53 20.71 -4.86
N ALA A 246 -5.28 20.80 -5.31
CA ALA A 246 -4.90 21.60 -6.47
C ALA A 246 -5.55 21.05 -7.76
N LEU A 247 -5.53 19.73 -7.93
CA LEU A 247 -6.21 19.05 -9.04
C LEU A 247 -7.73 19.24 -8.97
N ALA A 248 -8.35 19.13 -7.80
CA ALA A 248 -9.78 19.36 -7.61
C ALA A 248 -10.18 20.80 -7.96
N LYS A 249 -9.42 21.80 -7.48
CA LYS A 249 -9.65 23.21 -7.82
C LYS A 249 -9.46 23.48 -9.31
N ALA A 250 -8.41 22.93 -9.93
CA ALA A 250 -8.20 23.03 -11.37
C ALA A 250 -9.35 22.37 -12.15
N LEU A 251 -9.78 21.18 -11.71
CA LEU A 251 -10.96 20.51 -12.23
C LEU A 251 -12.23 21.30 -11.95
N ALA A 252 -12.30 22.25 -11.02
CA ALA A 252 -13.42 23.17 -10.81
C ALA A 252 -13.26 24.51 -11.57
N GLY A 253 -12.18 24.69 -12.35
CA GLY A 253 -11.92 25.90 -13.13
C GLY A 253 -11.17 26.99 -12.36
N GLN A 254 -10.70 26.68 -11.15
CA GLN A 254 -9.95 27.56 -10.26
C GLN A 254 -8.50 27.09 -10.18
N LYS A 255 -7.86 26.92 -11.35
CA LYS A 255 -6.49 26.41 -11.43
C LYS A 255 -5.50 27.43 -10.87
N ASP A 256 -4.67 26.98 -9.92
CA ASP A 256 -3.52 27.76 -9.44
C ASP A 256 -2.37 27.64 -10.46
N GLU A 257 -2.24 28.65 -11.31
CA GLU A 257 -1.21 28.65 -12.37
C GLU A 257 0.22 28.66 -11.82
N ALA A 258 0.45 29.25 -10.64
CA ALA A 258 1.78 29.28 -10.04
C ALA A 258 2.18 27.88 -9.56
N PHE A 259 1.28 27.17 -8.88
CA PHE A 259 1.51 25.81 -8.39
C PHE A 259 1.75 24.82 -9.54
N PHE A 260 0.92 24.88 -10.59
CA PHE A 260 1.10 24.04 -11.78
C PHE A 260 2.39 24.37 -12.54
N SER A 261 2.76 25.66 -12.66
CA SER A 261 4.01 26.05 -13.31
C SER A 261 5.23 25.55 -12.54
N ALA A 262 5.22 25.66 -11.20
CA ALA A 262 6.30 25.14 -10.36
C ALA A 262 6.42 23.61 -10.48
N ASN A 263 5.29 22.89 -10.49
CA ASN A 263 5.26 21.45 -10.73
C ASN A 263 5.83 21.08 -12.11
N ALA A 264 5.45 21.79 -13.17
CA ALA A 264 5.96 21.56 -14.52
C ALA A 264 7.49 21.74 -14.60
N VAL A 265 8.04 22.77 -13.95
CA VAL A 265 9.49 22.97 -13.85
C VAL A 265 10.16 21.81 -13.11
N ALA A 266 9.61 21.37 -11.98
CA ALA A 266 10.13 20.22 -11.23
C ALA A 266 10.13 18.94 -12.09
N GLN A 267 9.02 18.64 -12.78
CA GLN A 267 8.91 17.48 -13.67
C GLN A 267 9.92 17.54 -14.83
N ALA A 268 10.09 18.72 -15.45
CA ALA A 268 11.05 18.92 -16.52
C ALA A 268 12.50 18.72 -16.03
N SER A 269 12.85 19.31 -14.88
CA SER A 269 14.19 19.18 -14.29
C SER A 269 14.55 17.73 -13.97
N ARG A 270 13.60 16.94 -13.44
CA ARG A 270 13.80 15.51 -13.19
C ARG A 270 14.03 14.73 -14.47
N LYS A 271 13.21 14.97 -15.51
CA LYS A 271 13.28 14.26 -16.80
C LYS A 271 14.61 14.50 -17.52
N SER A 272 15.23 15.67 -17.35
CA SER A 272 16.50 16.03 -17.99
C SER A 272 17.74 15.87 -17.09
N SER A 273 17.57 15.51 -15.80
CA SER A 273 18.69 15.50 -14.86
C SER A 273 19.70 14.39 -15.17
N PRO A 274 21.01 14.69 -15.22
CA PRO A 274 22.05 13.67 -15.34
C PRO A 274 22.15 12.78 -14.09
N ARG A 275 21.50 13.16 -12.98
CA ARG A 275 21.39 12.34 -11.76
C ARG A 275 20.42 11.16 -11.94
N VAL A 276 19.50 11.26 -12.90
CA VAL A 276 18.47 10.26 -13.18
C VAL A 276 18.92 9.24 -14.22
N THR A 277 19.66 9.70 -15.25
CA THR A 277 20.08 8.86 -16.37
C THR A 277 21.58 8.61 -16.34
N ASN A 278 22.00 7.34 -16.46
CA ASN A 278 23.41 6.95 -16.53
C ASN A 278 23.66 6.01 -17.73
N GLU A 279 24.39 6.50 -18.73
CA GLU A 279 24.67 5.78 -19.97
C GLU A 279 25.46 4.47 -19.75
N ALA A 280 26.39 4.46 -18.78
CA ALA A 280 27.17 3.27 -18.48
C ALA A 280 26.28 2.14 -17.94
N VAL A 281 25.29 2.48 -17.10
CA VAL A 281 24.30 1.52 -16.59
C VAL A 281 23.40 1.00 -17.72
N GLN A 282 22.93 1.89 -18.61
CA GLN A 282 22.11 1.49 -19.76
C GLN A 282 22.87 0.52 -20.69
N LYS A 283 24.14 0.83 -20.97
CA LYS A 283 25.01 -0.04 -21.77
C LYS A 283 25.26 -1.38 -21.09
N ALA A 284 25.51 -1.39 -19.79
CA ALA A 284 25.72 -2.63 -19.03
C ALA A 284 24.47 -3.52 -19.04
N ALA A 285 23.28 -2.93 -18.84
CA ALA A 285 22.01 -3.66 -18.89
C ALA A 285 21.74 -4.26 -20.28
N ALA A 286 22.00 -3.51 -21.35
CA ALA A 286 21.84 -3.98 -22.72
C ALA A 286 22.83 -5.10 -23.09
N ALA A 287 23.97 -5.20 -22.41
CA ALA A 287 24.99 -6.21 -22.66
C ALA A 287 24.71 -7.56 -21.97
N LEU A 288 23.69 -7.65 -21.10
CA LEU A 288 23.34 -8.88 -20.38
C LEU A 288 22.96 -10.00 -21.34
N ARG A 289 23.62 -11.14 -21.20
CA ARG A 289 23.35 -12.37 -21.95
C ARG A 289 22.59 -13.34 -21.06
N GLY A 290 21.79 -14.22 -21.67
CA GLY A 290 21.08 -15.29 -20.95
C GLY A 290 22.01 -16.17 -20.08
N SER A 291 23.27 -16.34 -20.50
CA SER A 291 24.30 -17.05 -19.76
C SER A 291 24.70 -16.37 -18.44
N ASP A 292 24.60 -15.04 -18.34
CA ASP A 292 25.08 -14.30 -17.16
C ASP A 292 24.20 -14.58 -15.93
N HIS A 293 22.97 -15.06 -16.15
CA HIS A 293 22.05 -15.49 -15.10
C HIS A 293 22.35 -16.91 -14.57
N ARG A 294 23.30 -17.64 -15.15
CA ARG A 294 23.57 -19.03 -14.81
C ARG A 294 25.06 -19.31 -14.69
N ARG A 295 25.44 -19.97 -13.59
CA ARG A 295 26.77 -20.56 -13.52
C ARG A 295 26.90 -21.68 -14.58
N PRO A 296 28.02 -21.79 -15.30
CA PRO A 296 28.21 -22.79 -16.36
C PRO A 296 28.30 -24.22 -15.80
N THR A 297 28.78 -24.37 -14.57
CA THR A 297 28.88 -25.66 -13.88
C THR A 297 27.54 -26.02 -13.26
N ASN A 298 27.08 -27.27 -13.42
CA ASN A 298 25.86 -27.76 -12.79
C ASN A 298 25.96 -27.75 -11.25
N VAL A 299 24.82 -27.83 -10.55
CA VAL A 299 24.81 -27.77 -9.08
C VAL A 299 25.54 -28.94 -8.43
N SER A 300 25.43 -30.16 -8.97
CA SER A 300 26.05 -31.35 -8.39
C SER A 300 27.58 -31.27 -8.37
N ALA A 301 28.22 -30.88 -9.48
CA ALA A 301 29.68 -30.75 -9.52
C ALA A 301 30.17 -29.58 -8.64
N ARG A 302 29.36 -28.52 -8.48
CA ARG A 302 29.68 -27.43 -7.53
C ARG A 302 29.59 -27.91 -6.09
N LEU A 303 28.58 -28.69 -5.75
CA LEU A 303 28.43 -29.25 -4.40
C LEU A 303 29.62 -30.14 -4.06
N GLU A 304 30.06 -31.01 -4.97
CA GLU A 304 31.28 -31.83 -4.77
C GLU A 304 32.52 -30.97 -4.49
N ALA A 305 32.72 -29.91 -5.28
CA ALA A 305 33.84 -28.99 -5.08
C ALA A 305 33.73 -28.20 -3.77
N GLN A 306 32.51 -27.81 -3.38
CA GLN A 306 32.24 -27.10 -2.12
C GLN A 306 32.48 -28.01 -0.92
N TYR A 307 31.94 -29.23 -0.91
CA TYR A 307 32.17 -30.21 0.15
C TYR A 307 33.66 -30.51 0.36
N LYS A 308 34.41 -30.68 -0.73
CA LYS A 308 35.87 -30.87 -0.67
C LYS A 308 36.61 -29.68 -0.05
N LYS A 309 36.08 -28.45 -0.21
CA LYS A 309 36.70 -27.23 0.31
C LYS A 309 36.28 -26.92 1.75
N SER A 310 34.99 -27.06 2.07
CA SER A 310 34.43 -26.62 3.35
C SER A 310 34.41 -27.71 4.42
N ASN A 311 34.50 -28.99 4.03
CA ASN A 311 34.49 -30.14 4.93
C ASN A 311 33.36 -30.09 5.99
N LEU A 312 32.19 -29.58 5.58
CA LEU A 312 31.03 -29.43 6.47
C LEU A 312 30.47 -30.80 6.87
N PRO A 313 29.99 -30.95 8.12
CA PRO A 313 29.36 -32.19 8.56
C PRO A 313 28.02 -32.43 7.84
N ILE A 314 27.45 -33.62 8.07
CA ILE A 314 26.07 -33.91 7.70
C ILE A 314 25.15 -33.08 8.61
N LEU A 315 24.18 -32.37 8.03
CA LEU A 315 23.31 -31.38 8.70
C LEU A 315 24.10 -30.17 9.26
N PRO A 316 24.80 -29.39 8.41
CA PRO A 316 25.51 -28.20 8.85
C PRO A 316 24.54 -27.14 9.37
N THR A 317 24.95 -26.45 10.41
CA THR A 317 24.23 -25.39 11.10
C THR A 317 24.73 -24.01 10.69
N THR A 318 23.81 -23.06 10.61
CA THR A 318 24.12 -21.66 10.32
C THR A 318 22.96 -20.78 10.80
N THR A 319 23.18 -19.46 10.79
CA THR A 319 22.15 -18.45 11.04
C THR A 319 21.92 -17.61 9.78
N ILE A 320 21.02 -16.62 9.83
CA ILE A 320 20.54 -15.90 8.63
C ILE A 320 21.22 -14.52 8.43
N GLY A 321 22.09 -14.08 9.35
CA GLY A 321 22.82 -12.81 9.22
C GLY A 321 22.84 -11.99 10.50
N SER A 322 21.84 -11.13 10.70
CA SER A 322 21.76 -10.21 11.83
C SER A 322 21.76 -10.88 13.21
N PHE A 323 22.44 -10.24 14.17
CA PHE A 323 22.40 -10.54 15.61
C PHE A 323 21.79 -9.35 16.40
N PRO A 324 21.40 -9.52 17.67
CA PRO A 324 20.77 -8.46 18.46
C PRO A 324 21.58 -7.16 18.50
N GLN A 325 21.00 -6.05 18.04
CA GLN A 325 21.63 -4.74 18.13
C GLN A 325 21.56 -4.18 19.56
N THR A 326 22.69 -4.16 20.24
CA THR A 326 22.85 -3.67 21.61
C THR A 326 22.60 -2.16 21.74
N ILE A 327 22.34 -1.68 22.96
CA ILE A 327 22.13 -0.25 23.25
C ILE A 327 23.42 0.54 22.95
N GLU A 328 24.56 -0.07 23.27
CA GLU A 328 25.90 0.42 23.04
C GLU A 328 26.15 0.62 21.54
N LEU A 329 25.82 -0.36 20.71
CA LEU A 329 25.95 -0.26 19.25
C LEU A 329 25.09 0.87 18.67
N ARG A 330 23.85 1.00 19.14
CA ARG A 330 22.95 2.10 18.75
C ARG A 330 23.53 3.46 19.16
N LYS A 331 24.17 3.56 20.32
CA LYS A 331 24.85 4.77 20.79
C LYS A 331 26.03 5.12 19.90
N VAL A 332 26.92 4.17 19.61
CA VAL A 332 28.08 4.34 18.74
C VAL A 332 27.66 4.82 17.35
N ARG A 333 26.69 4.16 16.70
CA ARG A 333 26.16 4.57 15.39
C ARG A 333 25.58 5.98 15.42
N ARG A 334 24.87 6.37 16.50
CA ARG A 334 24.31 7.71 16.66
C ARG A 334 25.42 8.76 16.82
N GLU A 335 26.46 8.47 17.59
CA GLU A 335 27.60 9.37 17.80
C GLU A 335 28.41 9.55 16.52
N TYR A 336 28.61 8.48 15.75
CA TYR A 336 29.25 8.55 14.44
C TYR A 336 28.43 9.39 13.44
N LYS A 337 27.13 9.14 13.31
CA LYS A 337 26.22 9.94 12.46
C LYS A 337 26.13 11.42 12.86
N ALA A 338 26.46 11.74 14.11
CA ALA A 338 26.51 13.09 14.63
C ALA A 338 27.93 13.72 14.56
N ASN A 339 28.89 13.05 13.90
CA ASN A 339 30.30 13.44 13.80
C ASN A 339 30.97 13.67 15.17
N ARG A 340 30.57 12.91 16.21
CA ARG A 340 31.12 13.02 17.57
C ARG A 340 32.25 12.04 17.86
N ILE A 341 32.39 11.00 17.05
CA ILE A 341 33.51 10.05 17.08
C ILE A 341 34.12 9.96 15.69
N SER A 342 35.38 9.55 15.62
CA SER A 342 36.07 9.34 14.34
C SER A 342 35.57 8.09 13.62
N GLU A 343 35.83 8.01 12.31
CA GLU A 343 35.59 6.78 11.55
C GLU A 343 36.42 5.60 12.11
N ASP A 344 37.66 5.86 12.52
CA ASP A 344 38.52 4.83 13.14
C ASP A 344 37.91 4.28 14.43
N ASP A 345 37.34 5.14 15.29
CA ASP A 345 36.67 4.72 16.53
C ASP A 345 35.38 3.97 16.23
N TYR A 346 34.65 4.37 15.19
CA TYR A 346 33.46 3.64 14.73
C TYR A 346 33.82 2.23 14.26
N VAL A 347 34.79 2.11 13.35
CA VAL A 347 35.25 0.83 12.79
C VAL A 347 35.72 -0.11 13.90
N LYS A 348 36.52 0.37 14.86
CA LYS A 348 36.96 -0.44 16.02
C LYS A 348 35.78 -0.99 16.82
N ALA A 349 34.77 -0.15 17.10
CA ALA A 349 33.60 -0.58 17.84
C ALA A 349 32.76 -1.62 17.07
N ILE A 350 32.68 -1.51 15.74
CA ILE A 350 32.03 -2.51 14.88
C ILE A 350 32.83 -3.82 14.88
N GLU A 351 34.16 -3.76 14.74
CA GLU A 351 35.04 -4.94 14.78
C GLU A 351 34.94 -5.69 16.11
N GLU A 352 34.89 -4.96 17.23
CA GLU A 352 34.67 -5.55 18.57
C GLU A 352 33.33 -6.29 18.66
N GLU A 353 32.27 -5.75 18.08
CA GLU A 353 30.95 -6.39 18.08
C GLU A 353 30.90 -7.63 17.18
N ILE A 354 31.50 -7.54 15.98
CA ILE A 354 31.68 -8.70 15.09
C ILE A 354 32.45 -9.80 15.82
N SER A 355 33.54 -9.45 16.52
CA SER A 355 34.34 -10.43 17.27
C SER A 355 33.53 -11.16 18.34
N LYS A 356 32.66 -10.46 19.09
CA LYS A 356 31.76 -11.09 20.06
C LYS A 356 30.75 -12.04 19.39
N VAL A 357 30.15 -11.61 18.28
CA VAL A 357 29.17 -12.42 17.53
C VAL A 357 29.82 -13.67 16.95
N VAL A 358 31.00 -13.54 16.35
CA VAL A 358 31.78 -14.67 15.84
C VAL A 358 32.15 -15.62 16.99
N LYS A 359 32.72 -15.11 18.07
CA LYS A 359 33.10 -15.91 19.24
C LYS A 359 31.93 -16.68 19.84
N LEU A 360 30.76 -16.06 19.96
CA LEU A 360 29.56 -16.73 20.46
C LEU A 360 29.15 -17.90 19.55
N GLN A 361 29.19 -17.71 18.24
CA GLN A 361 28.82 -18.77 17.30
C GLN A 361 29.85 -19.90 17.29
N GLU A 362 31.15 -19.59 17.45
CA GLU A 362 32.21 -20.58 17.65
C GLU A 362 32.00 -21.37 18.94
N GLU A 363 31.65 -20.71 20.05
CA GLU A 363 31.33 -21.36 21.34
C GLU A 363 30.09 -22.28 21.25
N LEU A 364 29.20 -22.03 20.29
CA LEU A 364 28.00 -22.83 20.02
C LEU A 364 28.22 -23.88 18.91
N ASP A 365 29.45 -24.03 18.41
CA ASP A 365 29.82 -24.94 17.33
C ASP A 365 28.98 -24.75 16.04
N ILE A 366 28.66 -23.51 15.68
CA ILE A 366 27.98 -23.20 14.41
C ILE A 366 28.94 -23.41 13.23
N ASP A 367 28.52 -24.17 12.22
CA ASP A 367 29.42 -24.58 11.12
C ASP A 367 29.76 -23.46 10.12
N VAL A 368 28.79 -22.58 9.84
CA VAL A 368 28.97 -21.43 8.94
C VAL A 368 28.53 -20.17 9.65
N LEU A 369 29.51 -19.31 9.94
CA LEU A 369 29.34 -18.11 10.76
C LEU A 369 28.83 -16.93 9.92
N VAL A 370 28.18 -15.99 10.61
CA VAL A 370 27.85 -14.66 10.10
C VAL A 370 28.47 -13.59 11.01
N HIS A 371 28.59 -12.35 10.53
CA HIS A 371 29.20 -11.26 11.32
C HIS A 371 28.22 -10.49 12.20
N GLY A 372 26.90 -10.72 12.04
CA GLY A 372 25.86 -10.12 12.87
C GLY A 372 25.28 -8.80 12.39
N GLU A 373 25.77 -8.25 11.27
CA GLU A 373 25.36 -6.95 10.71
C GLU A 373 25.38 -5.77 11.72
N PRO A 374 26.46 -5.59 12.53
CA PRO A 374 26.54 -4.50 13.50
C PRO A 374 26.92 -3.13 12.90
N GLU A 375 27.35 -3.03 11.66
CA GLU A 375 27.55 -1.78 10.90
C GLU A 375 26.24 -1.06 10.51
#